data_AF-A0A3D5I5M5-F1
#
_entry.id   AF-A0A3D5I5M5-F1
#
_cell.length_a   1.000
_cell.length_b   1.000
_cell.length_c   1.000
_cell.angle_alpha   90.00
_cell.angle_beta   90.00
_cell.angle_gamma   90.00
#
_symmetry.space_group_name_H-M   'P 1'
#
loop_
_entity.id
_entity.type
_entity.pdbx_description
1 polymer ?
#
loop_
_entity_poly.entity_id
_entity_poly.type
_entity_poly.pdbx_seq_one_letter_code
_entity_poly.pdbx_strand_id
1 'polypeptide(L)' 'VHYEKQEEGFSISLDVNFSSSTQFAQPFSVLSVEQDGFTSGRLDGLEIDSSGTIRANYTNGQNNPLGK' A
#
# COMPACT_ATOMS: atom_id res chain seq x y z
N VAL A 1 -58.93 -7.17 -46.44
CA VAL A 1 -57.48 -6.82 -46.37
C VAL A 1 -56.92 -7.43 -45.10
N HIS A 2 -56.18 -8.52 -45.24
CA HIS A 2 -55.53 -9.21 -44.12
C HIS A 2 -54.15 -8.59 -43.93
N TYR A 3 -53.84 -8.16 -42.70
CA TYR A 3 -52.53 -7.68 -42.33
C TYR A 3 -51.92 -8.72 -41.42
N GLU A 4 -50.88 -9.41 -41.89
CA GLU A 4 -50.03 -10.23 -41.04
C GLU A 4 -48.60 -9.74 -41.25
N LYS A 5 -48.16 -8.87 -40.35
CA LYS A 5 -46.77 -8.42 -40.28
C LYS A 5 -46.01 -9.44 -39.43
N GLN A 6 -45.39 -10.43 -40.06
CA GLN A 6 -44.35 -11.22 -39.40
C GLN A 6 -43.05 -10.43 -39.45
N GLU A 7 -42.70 -9.76 -38.34
CA GLU A 7 -41.31 -9.41 -38.09
C GLU A 7 -40.62 -10.69 -37.63
N GLU A 8 -39.84 -11.32 -38.52
CA GLU A 8 -38.95 -12.42 -38.12
C GLU A 8 -37.96 -11.88 -37.09
N GLY A 9 -38.13 -12.28 -35.83
CA GLY A 9 -37.21 -11.96 -34.76
C GLY A 9 -35.83 -12.55 -35.04
N PHE A 10 -34.80 -11.72 -35.02
CA PHE A 10 -33.42 -12.15 -35.18
C PHE A 10 -32.97 -12.93 -33.93
N SER A 11 -32.62 -14.21 -34.11
CA SER A 11 -32.09 -15.05 -33.03
C SER A 11 -30.56 -15.10 -33.12
N ILE A 12 -29.88 -14.74 -32.03
CA ILE A 12 -28.42 -14.84 -31.89
C ILE A 12 -28.11 -15.93 -30.88
N SER A 13 -27.34 -16.93 -31.30
CA SER A 13 -26.72 -17.89 -30.40
C SER A 13 -25.23 -17.55 -30.27
N LEU A 14 -24.81 -17.16 -29.07
CA LEU A 14 -23.42 -16.83 -28.78
C LEU A 14 -22.82 -17.91 -27.88
N ASP A 15 -21.83 -18.63 -28.41
CA ASP A 15 -21.01 -19.57 -27.64
C ASP A 15 -19.71 -18.85 -27.25
N VAL A 16 -19.55 -18.56 -25.95
CA VAL A 16 -18.36 -17.89 -25.41
C VAL A 16 -17.57 -18.90 -24.57
N ASN A 17 -16.38 -19.26 -25.08
CA ASN A 17 -15.48 -20.17 -24.40
C ASN A 17 -14.49 -19.39 -23.50
N PHE A 18 -14.60 -19.59 -22.19
CA PHE A 18 -13.72 -18.97 -21.17
C PHE A 18 -12.61 -19.90 -20.68
N SER A 19 -12.37 -21.07 -21.30
CA SER A 19 -11.40 -22.08 -20.82
C SER A 19 -9.95 -21.57 -20.69
N SER A 20 -9.58 -20.53 -21.44
CA SER A 20 -8.27 -19.86 -21.35
C SER A 20 -8.25 -18.65 -20.41
N SER A 21 -9.37 -18.31 -19.77
CA SER A 21 -9.45 -17.20 -18.83
C SER A 21 -8.76 -17.57 -17.52
N THR A 22 -7.88 -16.70 -17.04
CA THR A 22 -7.27 -16.84 -15.73
C THR A 22 -7.93 -15.88 -14.75
N GLN A 23 -8.40 -16.37 -13.60
CA GLN A 23 -8.81 -15.53 -12.48
C GLN A 23 -7.67 -15.50 -11.47
N PHE A 24 -6.90 -14.41 -11.45
CA PHE A 24 -5.87 -14.22 -10.44
C PHE A 24 -6.51 -13.75 -9.13
N ALA A 25 -6.97 -14.70 -8.30
CA ALA A 25 -7.37 -14.43 -6.93
C ALA A 25 -6.14 -14.55 -6.01
N GLN A 26 -5.39 -13.46 -5.86
CA GLN A 26 -4.33 -13.39 -4.86
C GLN A 26 -4.85 -12.59 -3.66
N PRO A 27 -4.70 -13.08 -2.41
CA PRO A 27 -4.95 -12.28 -1.24
C PRO A 27 -4.09 -11.01 -1.31
N PHE A 28 -4.67 -9.85 -0.99
CA PHE A 28 -3.84 -8.67 -0.75
C PHE A 28 -2.85 -9.05 0.36
N SER A 29 -1.56 -8.80 0.13
CA SER A 29 -0.52 -9.07 1.12
C SER A 29 0.45 -7.91 1.12
N VAL A 30 0.65 -7.32 2.31
CA VAL A 30 1.68 -6.31 2.52
C VAL A 30 2.96 -7.04 2.91
N LEU A 31 3.92 -7.09 1.99
CA LEU A 31 5.17 -7.84 2.16
C LEU A 31 6.15 -7.14 3.11
N SER A 32 6.09 -5.81 3.19
CA SER A 32 6.84 -5.01 4.16
C SER A 32 6.19 -3.63 4.34
N VAL A 33 6.27 -3.10 5.56
CA VAL A 33 5.93 -1.71 5.88
C VAL A 33 7.20 -1.07 6.44
N GLU A 34 7.71 -0.06 5.76
CA GLU A 34 8.82 0.76 6.24
C GLU A 34 8.29 2.16 6.52
N GLN A 35 8.59 2.70 7.70
CA GLN A 35 8.28 4.06 8.09
C GLN A 35 9.52 4.68 8.75
N ASP A 36 9.88 5.87 8.32
CA ASP A 36 10.99 6.68 8.86
C ASP A 36 10.50 7.78 9.81
N GLY A 37 9.19 7.89 10.01
CA GLY A 37 8.57 8.88 10.89
C GLY A 37 8.77 8.58 12.37
N PHE A 38 9.15 9.61 13.12
CA PHE A 38 9.18 9.60 14.59
C PHE A 38 8.24 10.69 15.14
N THR A 39 7.63 10.42 16.29
CA THR A 39 6.79 11.41 16.98
C THR A 39 7.63 12.57 17.49
N SER A 40 7.04 13.72 17.77
CA SER A 40 7.78 14.81 18.43
C SER A 40 8.24 14.37 19.82
N GLY A 41 9.53 14.47 20.08
CA GLY A 41 10.14 14.14 21.37
C GLY A 41 10.60 15.38 22.13
N ARG A 42 10.73 15.27 23.45
CA ARG A 42 11.45 16.23 24.29
C ARG A 42 12.85 15.69 24.59
N LEU A 43 13.77 16.58 24.94
CA LEU A 43 15.10 16.17 25.41
C LEU A 43 14.96 15.41 26.73
N ASP A 44 15.44 14.18 26.77
CA ASP A 44 15.44 13.29 27.94
C ASP A 44 16.82 13.28 28.63
N GLY A 45 17.91 13.39 27.86
CA GLY A 45 19.26 13.45 28.43
C GLY A 45 20.37 13.81 27.43
N LEU A 46 21.52 14.21 27.98
CA LEU A 46 22.74 14.50 27.25
C LEU A 46 23.87 13.57 27.71
N GLU A 47 24.61 13.02 26.77
CA GLU A 47 25.78 12.17 27.02
C GLU A 47 27.02 12.79 26.35
N ILE A 48 28.15 12.73 27.04
CA ILE A 48 29.46 13.16 26.51
C ILE A 48 30.39 11.96 26.57
N ASP A 49 30.88 11.54 25.40
CA ASP A 49 31.85 10.44 25.34
C ASP A 49 33.30 10.92 25.57
N SER A 50 34.22 9.98 25.76
CA SER A 50 35.65 10.28 25.99
C SER A 50 36.35 10.95 24.79
N SER A 51 35.71 10.99 23.62
CA SER A 51 36.22 11.67 22.42
C SER A 51 35.72 13.11 22.29
N GLY A 52 34.87 13.56 23.23
CA GLY A 52 34.25 14.88 23.25
C GLY A 52 32.99 15.00 22.39
N THR A 53 32.42 13.89 21.91
CA THR A 53 31.17 13.95 21.14
C THR A 53 29.98 14.09 22.08
N ILE A 54 29.12 15.06 21.81
CA ILE A 54 27.88 15.31 22.56
C ILE A 54 26.72 14.63 21.84
N ARG A 55 25.95 13.82 22.56
CA ARG A 55 24.74 13.14 22.07
C ARG A 55 23.52 13.56 22.87
N ALA A 56 22.40 13.79 22.19
CA ALA A 56 21.11 14.05 22.81
C ALA A 56 20.15 12.88 22.63
N ASN A 57 19.63 12.38 23.75
CA ASN A 57 18.57 11.40 23.81
C ASN A 57 17.22 12.11 23.89
N TYR A 58 16.30 11.77 22.99
CA TYR A 58 14.95 12.32 22.98
C TYR A 58 13.93 11.25 23.38
N THR A 59 12.83 11.67 24.01
CA THR A 59 11.75 10.77 24.49
C THR A 59 11.04 10.00 23.37
N ASN A 60 11.27 10.36 22.11
CA ASN A 60 10.77 9.67 20.92
C ASN A 60 11.74 8.58 20.40
N GLY A 61 12.78 8.25 21.17
CA GLY A 61 13.78 7.25 20.81
C GLY A 61 14.84 7.73 19.82
N GLN A 62 14.81 9.01 19.41
CA GLN A 62 15.85 9.58 18.56
C GLN A 62 17.10 9.89 19.37
N ASN A 63 18.26 9.63 18.78
CA ASN A 63 19.56 9.97 19.34
C ASN A 63 20.38 10.72 18.30
N ASN A 64 20.41 12.04 18.41
CA ASN A 64 21.10 12.88 17.44
C ASN A 64 22.41 13.41 18.03
N PRO A 65 23.55 13.28 17.32
CA PRO A 65 24.77 13.96 17.72
C PRO A 65 24.59 15.47 17.62
N LEU A 66 24.97 16.20 18.68
CA LEU A 66 24.83 17.65 18.76
C LEU A 66 26.13 18.40 18.38
N GLY A 67 27.27 17.71 18.36
CA GLY A 67 28.56 18.31 17.96
C GLY A 67 29.75 17.79 18.75
N LYS A 68 30.90 18.42 18.50
CA LYS A 68 32.12 18.35 19.32
C LYS A 68 32.35 19.71 19.97
#